data_AF-A0A674JPG8-F1
#
_entry.id   AF-A0A674JPG8-F1
#
_cell.length_a   1.000
_cell.length_b   1.000
_cell.length_c   1.000
_cell.angle_alpha   90.00
_cell.angle_beta   90.00
_cell.angle_gamma   90.00
#
_symmetry.space_group_name_H-M   'P 1'
#
loop_
_entity.id
_entity.type
_entity.pdbx_description
1 polymer ?
#
loop_
_entity_poly.entity_id
_entity_poly.type
_entity_poly.pdbx_seq_one_letter_code
_entity_poly.pdbx_strand_id
1 'polypeptide(L)'
;FNVMSSGEIVYCGQVFEKSPLQVKNFGIWDLTTAGAVTQCYCDTGARQRARAHSIQIMKIEEIAASKCRRPAVKQFHDLKIKFPLPHRVLRRQHKPRFITKRPNTFF
;
A
#
# COMPACT_ATOMS: atom_id res chain seq x y z
N PHE A 1 -12.83 -8.02 28.97
CA PHE A 1 -12.24 -7.99 30.32
C PHE A 1 -11.16 -6.92 30.34
N ASN A 2 -11.44 -5.84 31.08
CA ASN A 2 -10.62 -4.64 31.20
C ASN A 2 -9.29 -5.00 31.88
N VAL A 3 -8.16 -4.78 31.21
CA VAL A 3 -6.84 -4.88 31.85
C VAL A 3 -6.08 -3.59 31.58
N MET A 4 -6.32 -2.62 32.45
CA MET A 4 -5.35 -1.58 32.82
C MET A 4 -5.76 -1.08 34.21
N SER A 5 -5.35 -1.81 35.25
CA SER A 5 -5.66 -1.50 36.66
C SER A 5 -4.49 -0.88 37.42
N SER A 6 -3.27 -0.99 36.90
CA SER A 6 -2.03 -0.56 37.56
C SER A 6 -1.15 0.42 36.76
N GLY A 7 -1.61 0.86 35.59
CA GLY A 7 -0.87 1.79 34.73
C GLY A 7 -1.80 2.81 34.07
N GLU A 8 -1.25 3.99 33.77
CA GLU A 8 -1.96 5.08 33.10
C GLU A 8 -1.28 5.45 31.76
N ILE A 9 -2.07 5.95 30.81
CA ILE A 9 -1.56 6.47 29.54
C ILE A 9 -1.15 7.92 29.74
N VAL A 10 0.15 8.19 29.75
CA VAL A 10 0.69 9.56 29.90
C VAL A 10 0.56 10.39 28.62
N TYR A 11 0.73 9.75 27.46
CA TYR A 11 0.63 10.42 26.16
C TYR A 11 0.14 9.47 25.08
N CYS A 12 -0.82 9.94 24.28
CA CYS A 12 -1.27 9.28 23.07
C CYS A 12 -1.44 10.36 22.00
N GLY A 13 -0.58 10.35 20.98
CA GLY A 13 -0.59 11.32 19.90
C GLY A 13 -0.31 10.64 18.58
N GLN A 14 -0.96 11.13 17.53
CA GLN A 14 -0.68 10.66 16.18
C GLN A 14 0.69 11.18 15.73
N VAL A 15 1.58 10.27 15.33
CA VAL A 15 2.85 10.63 14.68
C VAL A 15 2.59 10.74 13.18
N PHE A 16 2.74 11.94 12.65
CA PHE A 16 2.60 12.21 11.23
C PHE A 16 3.89 11.88 10.47
N GLU A 17 3.74 11.52 9.20
CA GLU A 17 4.87 11.20 8.31
C GLU A 17 5.72 12.46 8.06
N LYS A 18 7.05 12.34 8.19
CA LYS A 18 7.98 13.48 8.02
C LYS A 18 8.05 13.98 6.58
N SER A 19 7.95 13.08 5.61
CA SER A 19 8.03 13.40 4.18
C SER A 19 6.98 12.61 3.39
N PRO A 20 5.72 13.09 3.35
CA PRO A 20 4.60 12.36 2.73
C PRO A 20 4.56 12.45 1.20
N LEU A 21 5.36 13.34 0.60
CA LEU A 21 5.40 13.55 -0.85
C LEU A 21 6.49 12.73 -1.55
N GLN A 22 7.38 12.10 -0.79
CA GLN A 22 8.49 11.32 -1.33
C GLN A 22 8.18 9.84 -1.19
N VAL A 23 8.39 9.09 -2.27
CA VAL A 23 8.21 7.64 -2.23
C VAL A 23 9.39 6.95 -1.56
N LYS A 24 9.09 5.97 -0.70
CA LYS A 24 10.03 5.24 0.13
C LYS A 24 9.83 3.74 0.00
N ASN A 25 10.82 2.98 0.45
CA ASN A 25 10.69 1.52 0.54
C ASN A 25 10.57 1.11 2.00
N PHE A 26 9.47 0.47 2.41
CA PHE A 26 9.29 -0.11 3.75
C PHE A 26 9.29 -1.65 3.71
N GLY A 27 9.89 -2.23 2.66
CA GLY A 27 9.62 -3.61 2.23
C GLY A 27 8.44 -3.73 1.25
N ILE A 28 7.64 -2.67 1.15
CA ILE A 28 6.65 -2.37 0.10
C ILE A 28 6.91 -0.90 -0.33
N TRP A 29 6.56 -0.55 -1.57
CA TRP A 29 6.74 0.79 -2.14
C TRP A 29 5.55 1.68 -1.76
N ASP A 30 5.75 2.68 -0.91
CA ASP A 30 4.68 3.59 -0.45
C ASP A 30 5.23 4.96 -0.01
N LEU A 31 4.35 5.96 0.13
CA LEU A 31 4.66 7.33 0.55
C LEU A 31 4.75 7.48 2.09
N THR A 32 3.99 6.66 2.82
CA THR A 32 3.84 6.79 4.28
C THR A 32 4.01 5.45 4.98
N THR A 33 4.49 5.50 6.23
CA THR A 33 4.56 4.33 7.12
C THR A 33 3.19 3.69 7.34
N ALA A 34 2.16 4.50 7.61
CA ALA A 34 0.79 4.02 7.80
C ALA A 34 0.24 3.33 6.54
N GLY A 35 0.43 3.92 5.36
CA GLY A 35 0.04 3.32 4.08
C GLY A 35 0.72 1.96 3.85
N ALA A 36 2.02 1.88 4.11
CA ALA A 36 2.78 0.64 3.96
C ALA A 36 2.25 -0.47 4.89
N VAL A 37 1.86 -0.13 6.12
CA VAL A 37 1.22 -1.07 7.06
C VAL A 37 -0.16 -1.49 6.58
N THR A 38 -0.98 -0.56 6.07
CA THR A 38 -2.29 -0.89 5.47
C THR A 38 -2.14 -1.88 4.31
N GLN A 39 -1.17 -1.64 3.41
CA GLN A 39 -0.87 -2.57 2.32
C GLN A 39 -0.40 -3.94 2.85
N CYS A 40 0.41 -3.96 3.90
CA CYS A 40 0.86 -5.20 4.54
C CYS A 40 -0.33 -6.02 5.09
N TYR A 41 -1.28 -5.38 5.76
CA TYR A 41 -2.51 -6.05 6.21
C TYR A 41 -3.31 -6.63 5.05
N CYS A 42 -3.51 -5.86 3.97
CA CYS A 42 -4.22 -6.33 2.79
C CYS A 42 -3.51 -7.50 2.10
N ASP A 43 -2.19 -7.44 1.91
CA ASP A 43 -1.41 -8.48 1.25
C ASP A 43 -1.39 -9.79 2.07
N THR A 44 -1.23 -9.69 3.39
CA THR A 44 -1.26 -10.86 4.28
C THR A 44 -2.66 -11.49 4.32
N GLY A 45 -3.71 -10.67 4.37
CA GLY A 45 -5.09 -11.15 4.26
C GLY A 45 -5.40 -11.79 2.91
N ALA A 46 -4.92 -11.23 1.80
CA ALA A 46 -5.15 -11.77 0.47
C ALA A 46 -4.40 -13.08 0.22
N ARG A 47 -3.13 -13.17 0.64
CA ARG A 47 -2.28 -14.34 0.37
C ARG A 47 -2.50 -15.48 1.36
N GLN A 48 -2.67 -15.15 2.63
CA GLN A 48 -2.62 -16.12 3.73
C GLN A 48 -3.92 -16.15 4.53
N ARG A 49 -4.93 -15.34 4.17
CA ARG A 49 -6.21 -15.24 4.88
C ARG A 49 -6.05 -14.87 6.36
N ALA A 50 -4.93 -14.26 6.72
CA ALA A 50 -4.68 -13.79 8.08
C ALA A 50 -5.59 -12.60 8.38
N ARG A 51 -6.14 -12.56 9.60
CA ARG A 51 -6.98 -11.47 10.07
C ARG A 51 -6.11 -10.46 10.82
N ALA A 52 -6.57 -9.21 10.95
CA ALA A 52 -5.79 -8.16 11.60
C ALA A 52 -5.35 -8.53 13.03
N HIS A 53 -6.21 -9.21 13.80
CA HIS A 53 -5.90 -9.64 15.16
C HIS A 53 -4.83 -10.74 15.25
N SER A 54 -4.55 -11.46 14.16
CA SER A 54 -3.52 -12.50 14.12
C SER A 54 -2.17 -11.99 13.61
N ILE A 55 -2.09 -10.73 13.19
CA ILE A 55 -0.88 -10.12 12.62
C ILE A 55 -0.27 -9.17 13.65
N GLN A 56 1.01 -9.36 13.95
CA GLN A 56 1.78 -8.49 14.85
C GLN A 56 2.87 -7.78 14.06
N ILE A 57 2.83 -6.44 14.06
CA ILE A 57 3.87 -5.60 13.45
C ILE A 57 4.96 -5.36 14.49
N MET A 58 6.15 -5.94 14.26
CA MET A 58 7.28 -5.81 15.21
C MET A 58 8.15 -4.59 14.94
N LYS A 59 8.43 -4.31 13.67
CA LYS A 59 9.28 -3.20 13.25
C LYS A 59 8.91 -2.77 11.84
N ILE A 60 8.88 -1.46 11.63
CA ILE A 60 8.83 -0.86 10.30
C ILE A 60 9.96 0.16 10.17
N GLU A 61 10.64 0.13 9.04
CA GLU A 61 11.79 0.99 8.78
C GLU A 61 11.87 1.30 7.30
N GLU A 62 12.31 2.52 6.97
CA GLU A 62 12.63 2.92 5.61
C GLU A 62 13.93 2.25 5.15
N ILE A 63 13.91 1.67 3.95
CA ILE A 63 14.99 0.90 3.36
C ILE A 63 15.51 1.66 2.14
N ALA A 64 16.82 1.90 2.12
CA ALA A 64 17.49 2.44 0.93
C ALA A 64 17.35 1.49 -0.28
N ALA A 65 17.23 2.03 -1.48
CA ALA A 65 16.99 1.25 -2.71
C ALA A 65 17.98 0.09 -2.91
N SER A 66 19.26 0.31 -2.61
CA SER A 66 20.33 -0.70 -2.72
C SER A 66 20.14 -1.91 -1.78
N LYS A 67 19.47 -1.72 -0.64
CA LYS A 67 19.25 -2.76 0.38
C LYS A 67 17.93 -3.50 0.20
N CYS A 68 17.07 -3.07 -0.73
CA CYS A 68 15.83 -3.77 -1.00
C CYS A 68 16.12 -5.19 -1.51
N ARG A 69 15.34 -6.19 -1.07
CA ARG A 69 15.53 -7.60 -1.47
C ARG A 69 14.45 -8.09 -2.44
N ARG A 70 13.21 -7.62 -2.30
CA ARG A 70 12.06 -8.12 -3.05
C ARG A 70 12.10 -7.66 -4.52
N PRO A 71 12.00 -8.56 -5.51
CA PRO A 71 12.07 -8.20 -6.93
C PRO A 71 10.92 -7.27 -7.36
N ALA A 72 9.73 -7.46 -6.79
CA ALA A 72 8.56 -6.62 -7.05
C ALA A 72 8.73 -5.15 -6.63
N VAL A 73 9.63 -4.86 -5.68
CA VAL A 73 10.00 -3.49 -5.28
C VAL A 73 11.15 -3.00 -6.15
N LYS A 74 12.15 -3.86 -6.40
CA LYS A 74 13.33 -3.53 -7.21
C LYS A 74 13.01 -3.11 -8.65
N GLN A 75 11.96 -3.69 -9.26
CA GLN A 75 11.57 -3.34 -10.63
C GLN A 75 11.20 -1.86 -10.81
N PHE A 76 10.85 -1.17 -9.72
CA PHE A 76 10.52 0.26 -9.74
C PHE A 76 11.75 1.17 -9.49
N HIS A 77 12.93 0.61 -9.19
CA HIS A 77 14.18 1.34 -9.02
C HIS A 77 14.85 1.62 -10.37
N ASP A 78 14.19 2.35 -11.26
CA ASP A 78 14.79 2.82 -12.52
C ASP A 78 14.41 4.30 -12.77
N LEU A 79 15.42 5.14 -13.02
CA LEU A 79 15.25 6.56 -13.34
C LEU A 79 14.58 6.78 -14.70
N LYS A 80 14.71 5.82 -15.62
CA LYS A 80 14.13 5.89 -16.97
C LYS A 80 12.92 4.97 -17.13
N ILE A 81 12.28 4.59 -16.02
CA ILE A 81 11.13 3.70 -16.03
C ILE A 81 10.01 4.24 -16.93
N LYS A 82 9.57 3.41 -17.87
CA LYS A 82 8.49 3.70 -18.80
C LYS A 82 7.68 2.45 -19.02
N PHE A 83 6.36 2.56 -18.92
CA PHE A 83 5.45 1.47 -19.21
C PHE A 83 4.19 2.02 -19.90
N PRO A 84 3.70 1.36 -20.97
CA PRO A 84 2.37 1.65 -21.49
C PRO A 84 1.31 1.06 -20.56
N LEU A 85 0.07 1.56 -20.66
CA LEU A 85 -1.10 0.93 -20.06
C LEU A 85 -1.86 0.18 -21.17
N PRO A 86 -1.54 -1.11 -21.43
CA PRO A 86 -1.98 -1.81 -22.65
C PRO A 86 -3.49 -2.03 -22.73
N HIS A 87 -4.16 -2.18 -21.58
CA HIS A 87 -5.59 -2.42 -21.52
C HIS A 87 -6.23 -1.54 -20.46
N ARG A 88 -7.01 -0.54 -20.91
CA ARG A 88 -7.71 0.40 -20.03
C ARG A 88 -9.19 0.05 -19.96
N VAL A 89 -9.60 -0.60 -18.87
CA VAL A 89 -11.00 -0.97 -18.64
C VAL A 89 -11.85 0.28 -18.39
N LEU A 90 -12.93 0.44 -19.15
CA LEU A 90 -13.94 1.45 -18.88
C LEU A 90 -14.64 1.14 -17.55
N ARG A 91 -14.36 1.93 -16.51
CA ARG A 91 -15.03 1.76 -15.20
C ARG A 91 -16.45 2.30 -15.18
N ARG A 92 -16.77 3.29 -16.03
CA ARG A 92 -18.09 3.93 -16.09
C ARG A 92 -19.08 3.14 -16.96
N GLN A 93 -19.33 1.89 -16.59
CA GLN A 93 -20.16 0.96 -17.37
C GLN A 93 -21.65 1.32 -17.37
N HIS A 94 -22.12 2.07 -16.37
CA HIS A 94 -23.53 2.40 -16.21
C HIS A 94 -23.91 3.82 -16.63
N LYS A 95 -22.99 4.57 -17.25
CA LYS A 95 -23.26 5.92 -17.77
C LYS A 95 -22.60 6.12 -19.14
N PRO A 96 -23.30 5.89 -20.27
CA PRO A 96 -24.66 5.35 -20.37
C PRO A 96 -24.71 3.85 -20.08
N ARG A 97 -25.85 3.35 -19.58
CA ARG A 97 -26.07 1.91 -19.32
C ARG A 97 -26.25 1.12 -20.61
N PHE A 98 -26.84 1.74 -21.63
CA PHE A 98 -27.04 1.16 -22.95
C PHE A 98 -26.45 2.12 -23.99
N ILE A 99 -25.68 1.56 -24.93
CA ILE A 99 -25.04 2.32 -26.00
C ILE A 99 -24.89 1.42 -27.22
N THR A 100 -24.92 2.00 -28.41
CA THR A 100 -24.83 1.27 -29.67
C THR A 100 -23.39 0.91 -30.05
N LYS A 101 -22.41 1.66 -29.54
CA LYS A 101 -20.98 1.47 -29.80
C LYS A 101 -20.30 0.69 -28.68
N ARG A 102 -19.45 -0.28 -29.05
CA ARG A 102 -18.64 -1.02 -28.07
C ARG A 102 -17.56 -0.12 -27.45
N PRO A 103 -17.21 -0.32 -26.17
CA PRO A 103 -16.13 0.43 -25.54
C PRO A 103 -14.77 0.07 -26.17
N ASN A 104 -13.94 1.09 -26.42
CA ASN A 104 -12.54 0.90 -26.79
C ASN A 104 -11.67 0.85 -25.52
N THR A 105 -10.68 -0.04 -25.49
CA THR A 105 -9.76 -0.24 -24.37
C THR A 105 -8.29 0.04 -24.71
N PHE A 106 -7.98 0.35 -25.98
CA PHE A 106 -6.66 0.75 -26.47
C PHE A 106 -6.63 2.27 -26.75
N PHE A 107 -5.69 2.97 -26.12
CA PHE A 107 -5.54 4.43 -26.15
C PHE A 107 -4.09 4.84 -26.30
#